data_AF-B8FYN5-F1
#
_entry.id   AF-B8FYN5-F1
#
_cell.length_a   1.000
_cell.length_b   1.000
_cell.length_c   1.000
_cell.angle_alpha   90.00
_cell.angle_beta   90.00
_cell.angle_gamma   90.00
#
_symmetry.space_group_name_H-M   'P 1'
#
loop_
_entity.id
_entity.type
_entity.pdbx_description
1 polymer ?
#
loop_
_entity_poly.entity_id
_entity_poly.type
_entity_poly.pdbx_seq_one_letter_code
_entity_poly.pdbx_strand_id
1 'polypeptide(L)'
;MRILEKSRDHLHAKIEVWASGGWFRCETISLSFPNRVDIRYYQGVVIGESWWDLEELENGGTKVSYSIALEPHGRVMGFVAKMINISTLHSFQFQRVLKRLHRHLDSLYLKEPK
;
A
#
# COMPACT_ATOMS: atom_id res chain seq x y z
N MET A 1 2.00 -0.88 -13.57
CA MET A 1 0.68 -1.15 -12.95
C MET A 1 -0.35 -1.30 -14.05
N ARG A 2 -1.27 -2.24 -13.91
CA ARG A 2 -2.43 -2.43 -14.79
C ARG A 2 -3.71 -2.36 -13.95
N ILE A 3 -4.71 -1.63 -14.41
CA ILE A 3 -6.05 -1.63 -13.79
C ILE A 3 -6.80 -2.86 -14.33
N LEU A 4 -7.32 -3.69 -13.44
CA LEU A 4 -8.11 -4.87 -13.79
C LEU A 4 -9.60 -4.58 -13.68
N GLU A 5 -10.00 -3.85 -12.64
CA GLU A 5 -11.38 -3.48 -12.38
C GLU A 5 -11.40 -2.10 -11.72
N LYS A 6 -12.29 -1.23 -12.20
CA LYS A 6 -12.48 0.11 -11.64
C LYS A 6 -13.91 0.21 -11.13
N SER A 7 -14.07 0.57 -9.87
CA SER A 7 -15.35 0.94 -9.28
C SER A 7 -15.44 2.46 -9.12
N ARG A 8 -16.67 2.98 -9.07
CA ARG A 8 -16.95 4.41 -8.99
C ARG A 8 -16.55 4.99 -7.63
N ASP A 9 -16.70 4.20 -6.58
CA ASP A 9 -16.41 4.52 -5.18
C ASP A 9 -15.05 3.98 -4.72
N HIS A 10 -14.28 3.37 -5.63
CA HIS A 10 -13.01 2.69 -5.36
C HIS A 10 -13.10 1.42 -4.50
N LEU A 11 -14.28 1.04 -4.00
CA LEU A 11 -14.48 -0.23 -3.30
C LEU A 11 -14.46 -1.39 -4.30
N HIS A 12 -13.77 -2.49 -3.98
CA HIS A 12 -13.56 -3.62 -4.89
C HIS A 12 -12.81 -3.29 -6.20
N ALA A 13 -12.19 -2.11 -6.30
CA ALA A 13 -11.28 -1.81 -7.40
C ALA A 13 -10.09 -2.78 -7.36
N LYS A 14 -9.69 -3.30 -8.53
CA LYS A 14 -8.63 -4.32 -8.66
C LYS A 14 -7.49 -3.82 -9.53
N ILE A 15 -6.27 -4.05 -9.08
CA ILE A 15 -5.06 -3.73 -9.83
C ILE A 15 -4.09 -4.91 -9.87
N GLU A 16 -3.23 -4.90 -10.88
CA GLU A 16 -2.05 -5.74 -10.97
C GLU A 16 -0.80 -4.86 -10.97
N VAL A 17 0.16 -5.20 -10.13
CA VAL A 17 1.41 -4.46 -9.97
C VAL A 17 2.56 -5.39 -10.28
N TRP A 18 3.51 -4.87 -11.06
CA TRP A 18 4.79 -5.51 -11.35
C TRP A 18 5.88 -4.60 -10.78
N ALA A 19 6.66 -5.11 -9.84
CA ALA A 19 7.73 -4.40 -9.17
C ALA A 19 8.99 -5.28 -9.10
N SER A 20 10.12 -4.72 -8.64
CA SER A 20 11.39 -5.45 -8.54
C SER A 20 11.33 -6.66 -7.61
N GLY A 21 10.40 -6.71 -6.67
CA GLY A 21 10.15 -7.84 -5.77
C GLY A 21 9.20 -8.91 -6.32
N GLY A 22 8.72 -8.76 -7.56
CA GLY A 22 7.73 -9.65 -8.19
C GLY A 22 6.42 -8.95 -8.51
N TRP A 23 5.41 -9.76 -8.85
CA TRP A 23 4.08 -9.26 -9.19
C TRP A 23 3.05 -9.64 -8.14
N PHE A 24 2.02 -8.82 -8.00
CA PHE A 24 0.86 -9.10 -7.17
C PHE A 24 -0.40 -8.46 -7.74
N ARG A 25 -1.54 -9.02 -7.36
CA ARG A 25 -2.86 -8.43 -7.53
C ARG A 25 -3.47 -8.14 -6.18
N CYS A 26 -4.11 -6.98 -6.10
CA CYS A 26 -4.83 -6.60 -4.92
C CYS A 26 -6.16 -5.93 -5.26
N GLU A 27 -7.04 -5.91 -4.27
CA GLU A 27 -8.34 -5.28 -4.31
C GLU A 27 -8.57 -4.44 -3.06
N THR A 28 -9.30 -3.34 -3.19
CA THR A 28 -9.80 -2.60 -2.03
C THR A 28 -10.99 -3.36 -1.44
N ILE A 29 -10.95 -3.73 -0.17
CA ILE A 29 -12.00 -4.54 0.48
C ILE A 29 -12.88 -3.73 1.42
N SER A 30 -12.40 -2.59 1.91
CA SER A 30 -13.14 -1.71 2.81
C SER A 30 -12.60 -0.28 2.70
N LEU A 31 -13.51 0.68 2.78
CA LEU A 31 -13.23 2.11 2.74
C LEU A 31 -14.03 2.80 3.84
N SER A 32 -13.32 3.39 4.80
CA SER A 32 -13.90 4.28 5.81
C SER A 32 -13.30 5.66 5.60
N PHE A 33 -13.78 6.38 4.60
CA PHE A 33 -13.22 7.68 4.22
C PHE A 33 -13.55 8.76 5.28
N PRO A 34 -12.59 9.65 5.64
CA PRO A 34 -11.21 9.73 5.12
C PRO A 34 -10.20 8.85 5.89
N ASN A 35 -10.63 8.14 6.93
CA ASN A 35 -9.75 7.58 7.96
C ASN A 35 -9.03 6.28 7.59
N ARG A 36 -9.60 5.44 6.73
CA ARG A 36 -9.05 4.10 6.50
C ARG A 36 -9.34 3.50 5.13
N VAL A 37 -8.35 2.79 4.60
CA VAL A 37 -8.45 1.99 3.37
C VAL A 37 -7.85 0.61 3.62
N ASP A 38 -8.65 -0.44 3.52
CA ASP A 38 -8.19 -1.83 3.62
C ASP A 38 -8.04 -2.47 2.24
N ILE A 39 -6.97 -3.23 2.04
CA ILE A 39 -6.56 -3.82 0.77
C ILE A 39 -6.26 -5.30 0.99
N ARG A 40 -6.78 -6.17 0.11
CA ARG A 40 -6.45 -7.59 0.08
C ARG A 40 -5.57 -7.92 -1.11
N TYR A 41 -4.51 -8.67 -0.86
CA TYR A 41 -3.64 -9.29 -1.84
C TYR A 41 -4.11 -10.73 -2.04
N TYR A 42 -4.73 -10.99 -3.19
CA TYR A 42 -5.36 -12.29 -3.47
C TYR A 42 -4.58 -13.12 -4.49
N GLN A 43 -3.54 -12.57 -5.12
CA GLN A 43 -2.71 -13.30 -6.09
C GLN A 43 -1.31 -12.69 -6.20
N GLY A 44 -0.31 -13.53 -6.49
CA GLY A 44 1.06 -13.10 -6.79
C GLY A 44 2.09 -13.75 -5.87
N VAL A 45 3.19 -13.03 -5.64
CA VAL A 45 4.29 -13.46 -4.75
C VAL A 45 3.97 -13.33 -3.27
N VAL A 46 2.93 -12.57 -2.92
CA VAL A 46 2.41 -12.42 -1.56
C VAL A 46 0.89 -12.46 -1.57
N ILE A 47 0.31 -12.93 -0.47
CA ILE A 47 -1.13 -12.88 -0.17
C ILE A 47 -1.34 -12.34 1.24
N GLY A 48 -2.56 -11.90 1.54
CA GLY A 48 -2.92 -11.36 2.85
C GLY A 48 -3.51 -9.96 2.72
N GLU A 49 -3.38 -9.14 3.76
CA GLU A 49 -4.06 -7.85 3.84
C GLU A 49 -3.09 -6.73 4.21
N SER A 50 -3.44 -5.52 3.79
CA SER A 50 -2.79 -4.28 4.22
C SER A 50 -3.83 -3.22 4.47
N TRP A 51 -3.44 -2.20 5.24
CA TRP A 51 -4.34 -1.09 5.50
C TRP A 51 -3.57 0.21 5.66
N TRP A 52 -4.21 1.28 5.22
CA TRP A 52 -3.79 2.65 5.42
C TRP A 52 -4.68 3.29 6.48
N ASP A 53 -4.07 3.90 7.49
CA ASP A 53 -4.77 4.70 8.48
C ASP A 53 -4.38 6.18 8.28
N LEU A 54 -5.39 7.05 8.29
CA LEU A 54 -5.26 8.50 8.18
C LEU A 54 -5.84 9.14 9.44
N GLU A 55 -4.98 9.83 10.17
CA GLU A 55 -5.27 10.45 11.45
C GLU A 55 -5.01 11.95 11.33
N GLU A 56 -6.04 12.76 11.61
CA GLU A 56 -5.87 14.20 11.73
C GLU A 56 -5.14 14.52 13.04
N LEU A 57 -4.14 15.38 12.95
CA LEU A 57 -3.32 15.82 14.07
C LEU A 57 -3.84 17.16 14.60
N GLU A 58 -3.58 17.45 15.88
CA GLU A 58 -4.00 18.71 16.52
C GLU A 58 -3.49 19.97 15.80
N ASN A 59 -2.41 19.86 15.03
CA ASN A 59 -1.84 20.95 14.23
C ASN A 59 -2.49 21.12 12.85
N GLY A 60 -3.58 20.41 12.55
CA GLY A 60 -4.26 20.40 11.26
C GLY A 60 -3.55 19.59 10.17
N GLY A 61 -2.45 18.90 10.51
CA GLY A 61 -1.77 17.97 9.61
C GLY A 61 -2.46 16.60 9.57
N THR A 62 -2.08 15.76 8.60
CA THR A 62 -2.53 14.37 8.53
C THR A 62 -1.36 13.42 8.68
N LYS A 63 -1.44 12.53 9.67
CA LYS A 63 -0.54 11.38 9.80
C LYS A 63 -1.06 10.24 8.95
N VAL A 64 -0.21 9.74 8.08
CA VAL A 64 -0.50 8.59 7.21
C VAL A 64 0.33 7.41 7.68
N SER A 65 -0.34 6.34 8.10
CA SER A 65 0.28 5.09 8.53
C SER A 65 -0.09 3.98 7.56
N TYR A 66 0.82 3.01 7.41
CA TYR A 66 0.57 1.82 6.61
C TYR A 66 1.04 0.59 7.35
N SER A 67 0.20 -0.43 7.34
CA SER A 67 0.44 -1.70 8.01
C SER A 67 0.12 -2.86 7.08
N ILE A 68 0.78 -3.98 7.32
CA ILE A 68 0.61 -5.19 6.53
C ILE A 68 0.53 -6.44 7.41
N ALA A 69 -0.25 -7.40 6.93
CA ALA A 69 -0.24 -8.79 7.34
C ALA A 69 -0.17 -9.64 6.05
N LEU A 70 1.04 -9.76 5.49
CA LEU A 70 1.29 -10.46 4.23
C LEU A 70 2.15 -11.71 4.45
N GLU A 71 1.81 -12.75 3.71
CA GLU A 71 2.54 -14.01 3.68
C GLU A 71 3.10 -14.30 2.28
N PRO A 72 4.31 -14.87 2.19
CA PRO A 72 4.84 -15.40 0.94
C PRO A 72 3.88 -16.38 0.28
N HIS A 73 3.65 -16.22 -1.01
CA HIS A 73 2.82 -17.14 -1.78
C HIS A 73 3.63 -17.83 -2.88
N GLY A 74 3.47 -19.15 -2.96
CA GLY A 74 4.22 -20.01 -3.88
C GLY A 74 5.56 -20.50 -3.32
N ARG A 75 6.06 -21.60 -3.90
CA ARG A 75 7.24 -22.32 -3.38
C ARG A 75 8.49 -21.44 -3.36
N VAL A 76 8.75 -20.70 -4.44
CA VAL A 76 9.96 -19.86 -4.57
C VAL A 76 10.01 -18.78 -3.49
N MET A 77 8.92 -18.04 -3.29
CA MET A 77 8.91 -16.98 -2.29
C MET A 77 8.96 -17.53 -0.86
N GLY A 78 8.40 -18.72 -0.62
CA GLY A 78 8.53 -19.42 0.66
C GLY A 78 9.98 -19.79 1.03
N PHE A 79 10.84 -20.09 0.04
CA PHE A 79 12.27 -20.31 0.27
C PHE A 79 13.02 -18.99 0.52
N VAL A 80 12.72 -17.95 -0.25
CA VAL A 80 13.32 -16.61 -0.07
C VAL A 80 12.99 -16.03 1.31
N ALA A 81 11.75 -16.22 1.77
CA ALA A 81 11.29 -15.78 3.09
C ALA A 81 12.05 -16.40 4.27
N LYS A 82 12.58 -17.61 4.09
CA LYS A 82 13.40 -18.27 5.12
C LYS A 82 14.82 -17.70 5.20
N MET A 83 15.28 -17.02 4.14
CA MET A 83 16.63 -16.45 4.05
C MET A 83 16.65 -14.93 4.27
N ILE A 84 15.50 -14.26 4.19
CA ILE A 84 15.38 -12.80 4.26
C ILE A 84 14.34 -12.43 5.31
N ASN A 85 14.69 -11.52 6.23
CA ASN A 85 13.69 -10.91 7.10
C ASN A 85 12.79 -9.97 6.26
N ILE A 86 11.71 -10.53 5.73
CA ILE A 86 10.76 -9.85 4.83
C ILE A 86 10.18 -8.60 5.49
N SER A 87 9.92 -8.63 6.80
CA SER A 87 9.34 -7.48 7.51
C SER A 87 10.27 -6.27 7.48
N THR A 88 11.57 -6.47 7.65
CA THR A 88 12.58 -5.40 7.60
C THR A 88 12.72 -4.83 6.18
N LEU A 89 12.81 -5.70 5.16
CA LEU A 89 12.93 -5.25 3.76
C LEU A 89 11.68 -4.48 3.31
N HIS A 90 10.51 -5.02 3.63
CA HIS A 90 9.24 -4.39 3.30
C HIS A 90 9.08 -3.04 4.03
N SER A 91 9.43 -2.96 5.32
CA SER A 91 9.42 -1.70 6.08
C SER A 91 10.33 -0.64 5.45
N PHE A 92 11.55 -1.02 5.04
CA PHE A 92 12.48 -0.10 4.39
C PHE A 92 11.94 0.42 3.04
N GLN A 93 11.39 -0.45 2.21
CA GLN A 93 10.78 -0.05 0.94
C GLN A 93 9.61 0.91 1.17
N PHE A 94 8.78 0.63 2.17
CA PHE A 94 7.59 1.42 2.44
C PHE A 94 7.90 2.79 3.05
N GLN A 95 8.95 2.91 3.86
CA GLN A 95 9.46 4.21 4.30
C GLN A 95 9.80 5.12 3.11
N ARG A 96 10.35 4.56 2.02
CA ARG A 96 10.63 5.32 0.79
C ARG A 96 9.35 5.74 0.08
N VAL A 97 8.30 4.91 0.11
CA VAL A 97 6.97 5.24 -0.41
C VAL A 97 6.38 6.41 0.37
N LEU A 98 6.29 6.31 1.70
CA LEU A 98 5.77 7.38 2.56
C LEU A 98 6.55 8.68 2.40
N LYS A 99 7.88 8.63 2.35
CA LYS A 99 8.73 9.82 2.12
C LYS A 99 8.53 10.44 0.73
N ARG A 100 8.19 9.64 -0.29
CA ARG A 100 7.86 10.16 -1.63
C ARG A 100 6.46 10.76 -1.65
N LEU A 101 5.49 10.11 -0.99
CA LEU A 101 4.13 10.63 -0.84
C LEU A 101 4.14 11.99 -0.14
N HIS A 102 4.82 12.10 1.01
CA HIS A 102 4.94 13.35 1.74
C HIS A 102 5.50 14.49 0.87
N ARG A 103 6.65 14.27 0.21
CA ARG A 103 7.24 15.27 -0.70
C ARG A 103 6.33 15.63 -1.88
N HIS A 104 5.57 14.67 -2.39
CA HIS A 104 4.63 14.94 -3.48
C HIS A 104 3.49 15.85 -3.00
N LEU A 105 2.92 15.55 -1.82
CA LEU A 105 1.87 16.36 -1.21
C LEU A 105 2.36 17.78 -0.88
N ASP A 106 3.56 17.93 -0.30
CA ASP A 106 4.18 19.24 -0.06
C ASP A 106 4.30 20.05 -1.36
N SER A 107 4.69 19.38 -2.46
CA SER A 107 4.82 20.03 -3.76
C SER A 107 3.50 20.47 -4.37
N LEU A 108 2.38 19.84 -3.99
CA LEU A 108 1.04 20.24 -4.40
C LEU A 108 0.56 21.42 -3.55
N TYR A 109 0.73 21.37 -2.24
CA TYR A 109 0.38 22.45 -1.32
C TYR A 109 1.10 23.76 -1.66
N LEU A 110 2.38 23.71 -2.02
CA LEU A 110 3.14 24.89 -2.45
C LEU A 110 2.71 25.45 -3.81
N LYS A 111 1.94 24.71 -4.60
CA LYS A 111 1.43 25.13 -5.92
C LYS A 111 0.01 25.66 -5.87
N GLU A 112 -0.71 25.51 -4.76
CA GLU A 112 -2.03 26.09 -4.61
C GLU A 112 -1.89 27.61 -4.40
N PRO A 113 -2.53 28.46 -5.23
CA PRO A 113 -2.60 29.88 -4.95
C PRO A 113 -3.37 30.08 -3.64
N LYS A 114 -2.76 30.82 -2.70
CA LYS A 114 -3.42 31.25 -1.46
C LYS A 114 -4.60 32.18 -1.74
#